data_AF-A0A7S3F0X7-F1
#
_entry.id   AF-A0A7S3F0X7-F1
#
_cell.length_a   1.000
_cell.length_b   1.000
_cell.length_c   1.000
_cell.angle_alpha   90.00
_cell.angle_beta   90.00
_cell.angle_gamma   90.00
#
_symmetry.space_group_name_H-M   'P 1'
#
loop_
_entity.id
_entity.type
_entity.pdbx_description
1 polymer ?
#
loop_
_entity_poly.entity_id
_entity_poly.type
_entity_poly.pdbx_seq_one_letter_code
_entity_poly.pdbx_strand_id
1 'polypeptide(L)'
;MAIRFYADITDAGSALVLVQSLNEATPLRLDVTPLGTAFALCEGWKDTPSTLPLRLHAPSRVVQAVAEIMKAEPDQRAFPLFGIDELQSSRALPFFLRVRDMRQTWEASGRAAADFPQEYQVTDLRVVVHKMLTDTSVDWRTVMFVGSEEALLKAQEIQVKAAEAYDPGDEPPPLEGDPDPSD
;
A
#
# COMPACT_ATOMS: atom_id res chain seq x y z
N MET A 1 10.70 16.52 9.15
CA MET A 1 10.33 15.14 9.50
C MET A 1 10.35 14.31 8.22
N ALA A 2 11.21 13.30 8.11
CA ALA A 2 11.28 12.48 6.90
C ALA A 2 10.36 11.27 7.07
N ILE A 3 9.19 11.29 6.41
CA ILE A 3 8.27 10.14 6.34
C ILE A 3 8.61 9.34 5.09
N ARG A 4 8.60 8.01 5.19
CA ARG A 4 8.76 7.09 4.05
C ARG A 4 7.66 6.05 4.12
N PHE A 5 6.99 5.82 3.00
CA PHE A 5 5.92 4.83 2.92
C PHE A 5 6.45 3.57 2.25
N TYR A 6 6.19 2.42 2.85
CA TYR A 6 6.58 1.11 2.35
C TYR A 6 5.36 0.22 2.27
N ALA A 7 5.19 -0.47 1.13
CA ALA A 7 4.15 -1.48 0.96
C ALA A 7 4.57 -2.85 1.52
N ASP A 8 5.82 -3.00 1.94
CA ASP A 8 6.37 -4.20 2.55
C ASP A 8 6.92 -3.89 3.94
N ILE A 9 6.49 -4.67 4.92
CA ILE A 9 6.89 -4.49 6.31
C ILE A 9 8.37 -4.81 6.55
N THR A 10 8.94 -5.75 5.79
CA THR A 10 10.34 -6.14 5.90
C THR A 10 11.24 -5.01 5.41
N ASP A 11 10.86 -4.36 4.31
CA ASP A 11 11.54 -3.16 3.81
C ASP A 11 11.44 -2.00 4.80
N ALA A 12 10.25 -1.77 5.36
CA ALA A 12 10.03 -0.74 6.37
C ALA A 12 10.91 -0.96 7.61
N GLY A 13 10.94 -2.20 8.13
CA GLY A 13 11.75 -2.57 9.29
C GLY A 13 13.25 -2.46 9.01
N SER A 14 13.70 -2.89 7.83
CA SER A 14 15.10 -2.78 7.42
C SER A 14 15.55 -1.32 7.30
N ALA A 15 14.69 -0.47 6.72
CA ALA A 15 14.94 0.96 6.63
C ALA A 15 14.96 1.63 8.02
N LEU A 16 14.08 1.23 8.92
CA LEU A 16 14.05 1.73 10.29
C LEU A 16 15.37 1.44 11.03
N VAL A 17 15.83 0.19 10.99
CA VAL A 17 17.08 -0.24 11.64
C VAL A 17 18.27 0.55 11.09
N LEU A 18 18.35 0.70 9.77
CA LEU A 18 19.42 1.47 9.12
C LEU A 18 19.41 2.94 9.52
N VAL A 19 18.24 3.59 9.56
CA VAL A 19 18.17 5.01 9.92
C VAL A 19 18.44 5.20 11.42
N GLN A 20 17.98 4.28 12.27
CA GLN A 20 18.26 4.29 13.71
C GLN A 20 19.76 4.14 13.98
N SER A 21 20.47 3.26 13.26
CA SER A 21 21.92 3.09 13.43
C SER A 21 22.73 4.32 13.01
N LEU A 22 22.16 5.16 12.14
CA LEU A 22 22.78 6.42 11.72
C LEU A 22 22.39 7.59 12.62
N ASN A 23 21.29 7.49 13.39
CA ASN A 23 20.73 8.57 14.18
C ASN A 23 20.13 8.03 15.49
N GLU A 24 20.96 7.52 16.40
CA GLU A 24 20.53 6.79 17.60
C GLU A 24 19.57 7.59 18.50
N ALA A 25 19.71 8.92 18.55
CA ALA A 25 18.88 9.79 19.38
C ALA A 25 17.51 10.13 18.75
N THR A 26 17.26 9.77 17.49
CA THR A 26 15.99 10.10 16.83
C THR A 26 14.95 9.05 17.21
N PRO A 27 13.80 9.44 17.76
CA PRO A 27 12.71 8.51 18.02
C PRO A 27 12.04 8.14 16.69
N LEU A 28 12.42 7.00 16.12
CA LEU A 28 11.80 6.46 14.93
C LEU A 28 10.77 5.38 15.31
N ARG A 29 9.66 5.35 14.59
CA ARG A 29 8.62 4.33 14.76
C ARG A 29 8.08 3.86 13.42
N LEU A 30 7.53 2.65 13.41
CA LEU A 30 6.68 2.19 12.33
C LEU A 30 5.24 2.56 12.66
N ASP A 31 4.54 3.05 11.64
CA ASP A 31 3.13 3.40 11.71
C ASP A 31 2.43 2.83 10.47
N VAL A 32 1.11 2.80 10.49
CA VAL A 32 0.29 2.24 9.42
C VAL A 32 -0.49 3.35 8.75
N THR A 33 -0.44 3.39 7.43
CA THR A 33 -1.23 4.33 6.64
C THR A 33 -1.91 3.57 5.50
N PRO A 34 -3.22 3.81 5.25
CA PRO A 34 -3.90 3.23 4.10
C PRO A 34 -3.18 3.58 2.78
N LEU A 35 -3.14 2.62 1.85
CA LEU A 35 -2.45 2.78 0.57
C LEU A 35 -2.90 4.03 -0.21
N GLY A 36 -4.21 4.30 -0.24
CA GLY A 36 -4.76 5.48 -0.92
C GLY A 36 -4.27 6.81 -0.32
N THR A 37 -4.17 6.90 1.00
CA THR A 37 -3.62 8.08 1.70
C THR A 37 -2.13 8.24 1.42
N ALA A 38 -1.36 7.16 1.50
CA ALA A 38 0.06 7.19 1.19
C ALA A 38 0.31 7.59 -0.28
N PHE A 39 -0.49 7.06 -1.22
CA PHE A 39 -0.44 7.41 -2.63
C PHE A 39 -0.73 8.91 -2.84
N ALA A 40 -1.81 9.43 -2.24
CA ALA A 40 -2.17 10.85 -2.33
C ALA A 40 -1.04 11.77 -1.86
N LEU A 41 -0.39 11.41 -0.75
CA LEU A 41 0.71 12.19 -0.18
C LEU A 41 1.99 12.14 -1.03
N CYS A 42 2.21 11.06 -1.79
CA CYS A 42 3.42 10.89 -2.60
C CYS A 42 3.24 11.40 -4.03
N GLU A 43 2.14 11.04 -4.68
CA GLU A 43 1.91 11.29 -6.10
C GLU A 43 0.93 12.46 -6.33
N GLY A 44 0.05 12.72 -5.35
CA GLY A 44 -1.07 13.64 -5.49
C GLY A 44 -2.27 13.00 -6.18
N TRP A 45 -3.26 13.83 -6.48
CA TRP A 45 -4.43 13.47 -7.29
C TRP A 45 -4.39 14.22 -8.62
N LYS A 46 -5.19 13.78 -9.60
CA LYS A 46 -5.25 14.25 -10.99
C LYS A 46 -4.66 15.65 -11.25
N ASP A 47 -5.31 16.70 -10.75
CA ASP A 47 -4.96 18.11 -11.02
C ASP A 47 -4.18 18.77 -9.86
N THR A 48 -3.78 17.97 -8.87
CA THR A 48 -3.10 18.42 -7.65
C THR A 48 -1.95 17.45 -7.32
N PRO A 49 -0.82 17.54 -8.05
CA PRO A 49 0.35 16.72 -7.77
C PRO A 49 0.87 17.03 -6.37
N SER A 50 1.47 16.04 -5.71
CA SER A 50 2.09 16.28 -4.41
C SER A 50 3.30 17.20 -4.54
N THR A 51 3.40 18.17 -3.64
CA THR A 51 4.59 19.03 -3.48
C THR A 51 5.54 18.50 -2.42
N LEU A 52 5.15 17.42 -1.72
CA LEU A 52 5.94 16.85 -0.65
C LEU A 52 6.99 15.90 -1.26
N PRO A 53 8.25 15.91 -0.78
CA PRO A 53 9.29 15.00 -1.26
C PRO A 53 9.13 13.60 -0.64
N LEU A 54 7.91 13.06 -0.69
CA LEU A 54 7.54 11.76 -0.15
C LEU A 54 7.55 10.71 -1.26
N ARG A 55 7.80 9.46 -0.87
CA ARG A 55 7.78 8.34 -1.81
C ARG A 55 7.05 7.16 -1.20
N LEU A 56 6.25 6.52 -2.05
CA LEU A 56 5.65 5.22 -1.81
C LEU A 56 6.52 4.15 -2.46
N HIS A 57 7.11 3.30 -1.63
CA HIS A 57 7.99 2.21 -2.06
C HIS A 57 7.19 0.92 -2.20
N ALA A 58 7.24 0.33 -3.39
CA ALA A 58 6.79 -1.05 -3.61
C ALA A 58 7.73 -2.05 -2.91
N PRO A 59 7.30 -3.30 -2.70
CA PRO A 59 8.18 -4.30 -2.12
C PRO A 59 9.46 -4.46 -2.95
N SER A 60 10.62 -4.27 -2.33
CA SER A 60 11.94 -4.27 -2.98
C SER A 60 12.18 -5.56 -3.75
N ARG A 61 11.83 -6.70 -3.15
CA ARG A 61 11.89 -8.03 -3.76
C ARG A 61 11.00 -8.19 -5.00
N VAL A 62 9.88 -7.47 -5.05
CA VAL A 62 8.97 -7.48 -6.21
C VAL A 62 9.55 -6.64 -7.34
N VAL A 63 10.06 -5.45 -7.02
CA VAL A 63 10.75 -4.58 -8.01
C VAL A 63 11.94 -5.33 -8.61
N GLN A 64 12.73 -6.00 -7.79
CA GLN A 64 13.86 -6.83 -8.22
C GLN A 64 13.41 -7.97 -9.14
N ALA A 65 12.40 -8.74 -8.74
CA ALA A 65 11.90 -9.86 -9.54
C ALA A 65 11.35 -9.40 -10.90
N VAL A 66 10.64 -8.27 -10.95
CA VAL A 66 10.13 -7.70 -12.22
C VAL A 66 11.29 -7.27 -13.11
N ALA A 67 12.31 -6.61 -12.56
CA ALA A 67 13.49 -6.20 -13.29
C ALA A 67 14.24 -7.40 -13.91
N GLU A 68 14.37 -8.50 -13.16
CA GLU A 68 14.97 -9.75 -13.63
C GLU A 68 14.18 -10.36 -14.79
N ILE A 69 12.84 -10.44 -14.69
CA ILE A 69 11.96 -10.92 -15.76
C ILE A 69 12.11 -10.05 -17.02
N MET A 70 12.18 -8.72 -16.84
CA MET A 70 12.31 -7.76 -17.94
C MET A 70 13.74 -7.63 -18.48
N LYS A 71 14.73 -8.28 -17.85
CA LYS A 71 16.17 -8.12 -18.14
C LYS A 71 16.59 -6.64 -18.13
N ALA A 72 16.12 -5.91 -17.13
CA ALA A 72 16.35 -4.48 -16.94
C ALA A 72 16.89 -4.19 -15.54
N GLU A 73 17.35 -2.95 -15.33
CA GLU A 73 17.72 -2.47 -14.00
C GLU A 73 16.46 -2.21 -13.13
N PRO A 74 16.50 -2.47 -11.81
CA PRO A 74 15.38 -2.20 -10.91
C PRO A 74 14.98 -0.72 -10.89
N ASP A 75 13.79 -0.40 -11.39
CA ASP A 75 13.21 0.94 -11.27
C ASP A 75 12.60 1.14 -9.87
N GLN A 76 13.30 1.90 -9.04
CA GLN A 76 12.87 2.28 -7.68
C GLN A 76 11.64 3.20 -7.64
N ARG A 77 11.15 3.65 -8.80
CA ARG A 77 9.86 4.35 -8.92
C ARG A 77 8.73 3.43 -9.33
N ALA A 78 8.99 2.21 -9.81
CA ALA A 78 7.94 1.29 -10.21
C ALA A 78 7.14 0.84 -8.99
N PHE A 79 5.82 0.72 -9.18
CA PHE A 79 4.94 0.09 -8.22
C PHE A 79 4.14 -1.03 -8.91
N PRO A 80 4.77 -2.20 -9.12
CA PRO A 80 4.16 -3.28 -9.88
C PRO A 80 2.94 -3.86 -9.17
N LEU A 81 1.91 -4.13 -9.96
CA LEU A 81 0.70 -4.85 -9.60
C LEU A 81 0.50 -6.01 -10.58
N PHE A 82 0.02 -7.12 -10.06
CA PHE A 82 -0.17 -8.36 -10.82
C PHE A 82 -1.66 -8.69 -10.94
N GLY A 83 -2.09 -9.21 -12.09
CA GLY A 83 -3.46 -9.65 -12.31
C GLY A 83 -3.53 -10.82 -13.27
N ILE A 84 -4.59 -11.61 -13.17
CA ILE A 84 -4.96 -12.64 -14.14
C ILE A 84 -6.46 -12.56 -14.40
N ASP A 85 -6.85 -12.72 -15.66
CA ASP A 85 -8.24 -12.54 -16.09
C ASP A 85 -9.17 -13.56 -15.47
N GLU A 86 -8.66 -14.76 -15.19
CA GLU A 86 -9.43 -15.87 -14.65
C GLU A 86 -9.81 -15.69 -13.17
N LEU A 87 -9.20 -14.74 -12.45
CA LEU A 87 -9.62 -14.34 -11.09
C LEU A 87 -10.57 -13.13 -11.10
N GLN A 88 -10.87 -12.57 -12.26
CA GLN A 88 -11.78 -11.44 -12.39
C GLN A 88 -13.23 -11.92 -12.44
N SER A 89 -14.14 -11.07 -11.98
CA SER A 89 -15.58 -11.27 -12.07
C SER A 89 -16.30 -9.94 -12.22
N SER A 90 -17.61 -9.97 -12.45
CA SER A 90 -18.44 -8.76 -12.47
C SER A 90 -18.48 -7.99 -11.15
N ARG A 91 -17.95 -8.56 -10.05
CA ARG A 91 -17.94 -7.94 -8.72
C ARG A 91 -16.53 -7.67 -8.18
N ALA A 92 -15.50 -8.22 -8.80
CA ALA A 92 -14.14 -8.15 -8.28
C ALA A 92 -13.12 -8.16 -9.42
N LEU A 93 -12.24 -7.17 -9.41
CA LEU A 93 -11.07 -7.02 -10.26
C LEU A 93 -9.83 -6.92 -9.35
N PRO A 94 -9.22 -8.06 -8.96
CA PRO A 94 -8.11 -8.06 -8.03
C PRO A 94 -6.78 -7.72 -8.69
N PHE A 95 -6.05 -6.79 -8.09
CA PHE A 95 -4.64 -6.50 -8.37
C PHE A 95 -3.80 -6.86 -7.15
N PHE A 96 -2.86 -7.77 -7.32
CA PHE A 96 -2.01 -8.29 -6.25
C PHE A 96 -0.69 -7.54 -6.19
N LEU A 97 -0.19 -7.29 -4.97
CA LEU A 97 1.15 -6.72 -4.78
C LEU A 97 2.26 -7.78 -4.96
N ARG A 98 1.93 -9.08 -4.89
CA ARG A 98 2.87 -10.18 -5.04
C ARG A 98 2.24 -11.33 -5.82
N VAL A 99 3.04 -11.96 -6.70
CA VAL A 99 2.61 -13.15 -7.46
C VAL A 99 2.25 -14.34 -6.55
N ARG A 100 2.93 -14.47 -5.41
CA ARG A 100 2.61 -15.51 -4.41
C ARG A 100 1.16 -15.41 -3.92
N ASP A 101 0.70 -14.20 -3.61
CA ASP A 101 -0.65 -13.98 -3.06
C ASP A 101 -1.71 -14.25 -4.15
N MET A 102 -1.39 -13.95 -5.42
CA MET A 102 -2.20 -14.32 -6.58
C MET A 102 -2.32 -15.85 -6.76
N ARG A 103 -1.21 -16.60 -6.60
CA ARG A 103 -1.22 -18.07 -6.63
C ARG A 103 -2.02 -18.68 -5.47
N GLN A 104 -1.86 -18.14 -4.27
CA GLN A 104 -2.65 -18.58 -3.12
C GLN A 104 -4.15 -18.33 -3.34
N THR A 105 -4.51 -17.19 -3.93
CA THR A 105 -5.91 -16.89 -4.27
C THR A 105 -6.46 -17.84 -5.33
N TRP A 106 -5.63 -18.22 -6.32
CA TRP A 106 -5.99 -19.24 -7.30
C TRP A 106 -6.32 -20.59 -6.64
N GLU A 107 -5.45 -21.08 -5.77
CA GLU A 107 -5.67 -22.35 -5.05
C GLU A 107 -6.89 -22.26 -4.13
N ALA A 108 -7.06 -21.15 -3.41
CA ALA A 108 -8.22 -20.89 -2.55
C ALA A 108 -9.54 -20.83 -3.33
N SER A 109 -9.50 -20.52 -4.64
CA SER A 109 -10.68 -20.58 -5.52
C SER A 109 -11.06 -22.01 -5.95
N GLY A 110 -10.39 -23.03 -5.40
CA GLY A 110 -10.66 -24.45 -5.68
C GLY A 110 -9.99 -24.97 -6.95
N ARG A 111 -9.02 -24.23 -7.50
CA ARG A 111 -8.31 -24.59 -8.73
C ARG A 111 -6.97 -25.26 -8.41
N ALA A 112 -6.53 -26.18 -9.26
CA ALA A 112 -5.27 -26.87 -9.05
C ALA A 112 -4.08 -25.95 -9.28
N ALA A 113 -3.05 -26.03 -8.44
CA ALA A 113 -1.83 -25.24 -8.57
C ALA A 113 -1.11 -25.48 -9.92
N ALA A 114 -1.22 -26.69 -10.47
CA ALA A 114 -0.66 -27.06 -11.77
C ALA A 114 -1.30 -26.32 -12.95
N ASP A 115 -2.54 -25.84 -12.79
CA ASP A 115 -3.28 -25.12 -13.83
C ASP A 115 -3.07 -23.60 -13.76
N PHE A 116 -2.21 -23.12 -12.85
CA PHE A 116 -1.96 -21.69 -12.72
C PHE A 116 -1.35 -21.12 -14.01
N PRO A 117 -1.87 -20.00 -14.54
CA PRO A 117 -1.39 -19.40 -15.78
C PRO A 117 0.12 -19.13 -15.78
N GLN A 118 0.81 -19.48 -16.87
CA GLN A 118 2.23 -19.17 -17.03
C GLN A 118 2.46 -17.68 -17.31
N GLU A 119 1.48 -17.04 -17.94
CA GLU A 119 1.47 -15.61 -18.23
C GLU A 119 0.44 -14.92 -17.33
N TYR A 120 0.80 -13.74 -16.85
CA TYR A 120 -0.06 -12.89 -16.05
C TYR A 120 0.25 -11.43 -16.37
N GLN A 121 -0.75 -10.58 -16.13
CA GLN A 121 -0.64 -9.16 -16.38
C GLN A 121 0.24 -8.50 -15.31
N VAL A 122 1.14 -7.62 -15.74
CA VAL A 122 1.91 -6.72 -14.88
C VAL A 122 1.55 -5.30 -15.26
N THR A 123 1.13 -4.50 -14.29
CA THR A 123 0.83 -3.08 -14.47
C THR A 123 1.45 -2.26 -13.33
N ASP A 124 1.34 -0.94 -13.40
CA ASP A 124 1.84 -0.04 -12.35
C ASP A 124 0.65 0.61 -11.62
N LEU A 125 0.75 0.74 -10.30
CA LEU A 125 -0.30 1.37 -9.47
C LEU A 125 -0.70 2.75 -10.00
N ARG A 126 0.25 3.57 -10.46
CA ARG A 126 -0.03 4.91 -10.99
C ARG A 126 -0.83 4.86 -12.28
N VAL A 127 -0.60 3.84 -13.12
CA VAL A 127 -1.36 3.63 -14.35
C VAL A 127 -2.80 3.22 -14.02
N VAL A 128 -3.00 2.34 -13.05
CA VAL A 128 -4.35 1.93 -12.59
C VAL A 128 -5.09 3.13 -11.99
N VAL A 129 -4.46 3.86 -11.08
CA VAL A 129 -5.06 5.05 -10.46
C VAL A 129 -5.36 6.13 -11.50
N HIS A 130 -4.47 6.36 -12.46
CA HIS A 130 -4.75 7.30 -13.56
C HIS A 130 -6.01 6.90 -14.33
N LYS A 131 -6.14 5.62 -14.71
CA LYS A 131 -7.34 5.11 -15.39
C LYS A 131 -8.59 5.29 -14.55
N MET A 132 -8.52 5.00 -13.23
CA MET A 132 -9.64 5.23 -12.30
C MET A 132 -10.11 6.70 -12.28
N LEU A 133 -9.21 7.66 -12.53
CA LEU A 133 -9.50 9.10 -12.52
C LEU A 133 -9.95 9.65 -13.88
N THR A 134 -9.77 8.90 -14.97
CA THR A 134 -9.99 9.39 -16.34
C THR A 134 -11.01 8.60 -17.13
N ASP A 135 -11.15 7.31 -16.86
CA ASP A 135 -12.01 6.41 -17.61
C ASP A 135 -13.33 6.19 -16.84
N THR A 136 -14.46 6.51 -17.46
CA THR A 136 -15.80 6.35 -16.85
C THR A 136 -16.54 5.12 -17.38
N SER A 137 -15.93 4.36 -18.30
CA SER A 137 -16.54 3.17 -18.91
C SER A 137 -16.40 1.91 -18.06
N VAL A 138 -15.53 1.93 -17.06
CA VAL A 138 -15.25 0.81 -16.16
C VAL A 138 -15.91 1.05 -14.80
N ASP A 139 -16.54 0.03 -14.23
CA ASP A 139 -17.00 0.09 -12.84
C ASP A 139 -15.83 -0.12 -11.87
N TRP A 140 -15.13 0.98 -11.56
CA TRP A 140 -13.96 0.98 -10.68
C TRP A 140 -14.25 0.53 -9.24
N ARG A 141 -15.52 0.44 -8.82
CA ARG A 141 -15.91 -0.10 -7.50
C ARG A 141 -15.61 -1.58 -7.36
N THR A 142 -15.39 -2.27 -8.48
CA THR A 142 -14.99 -3.69 -8.49
C THR A 142 -13.51 -3.89 -8.22
N VAL A 143 -12.67 -2.84 -8.30
CA VAL A 143 -11.22 -2.97 -8.12
C VAL A 143 -10.86 -3.26 -6.67
N MET A 144 -10.00 -4.25 -6.48
CA MET A 144 -9.46 -4.61 -5.18
C MET A 144 -7.94 -4.66 -5.25
N PHE A 145 -7.25 -3.92 -4.38
CA PHE A 145 -5.81 -4.07 -4.19
C PHE A 145 -5.55 -5.09 -3.09
N VAL A 146 -4.91 -6.20 -3.43
CA VAL A 146 -4.63 -7.31 -2.52
C VAL A 146 -3.21 -7.17 -2.00
N GLY A 147 -3.11 -6.67 -0.76
CA GLY A 147 -1.86 -6.63 0.01
C GLY A 147 -1.47 -8.02 0.54
N SER A 148 -0.24 -8.13 1.03
CA SER A 148 0.22 -9.40 1.61
C SER A 148 -0.39 -9.65 2.99
N GLU A 149 -0.62 -10.92 3.30
CA GLU A 149 -1.09 -11.36 4.62
C GLU A 149 -0.15 -10.87 5.74
N GLU A 150 1.16 -10.95 5.53
CA GLU A 150 2.19 -10.46 6.45
C GLU A 150 2.02 -8.96 6.77
N ALA A 151 1.73 -8.14 5.75
CA ALA A 151 1.53 -6.70 5.93
C ALA A 151 0.20 -6.41 6.66
N LEU A 152 -0.85 -7.17 6.36
CA LEU A 152 -2.15 -7.04 7.02
C LEU A 152 -2.08 -7.40 8.51
N LEU A 153 -1.47 -8.54 8.84
CA LEU A 153 -1.29 -8.96 10.23
C LEU A 153 -0.46 -7.94 11.01
N LYS A 154 0.64 -7.44 10.42
CA LYS A 154 1.44 -6.42 11.10
C LYS A 154 0.70 -5.10 11.26
N ALA A 155 -0.07 -4.69 10.26
CA ALA A 155 -0.86 -3.49 10.34
C ALA A 155 -1.86 -3.56 11.51
N GLN A 156 -2.51 -4.70 11.71
CA GLN A 156 -3.39 -4.95 12.85
C GLN A 156 -2.64 -4.88 14.18
N GLU A 157 -1.47 -5.53 14.30
CA GLU A 157 -0.65 -5.45 15.51
C GLU A 157 -0.26 -4.01 15.88
N ILE A 158 0.15 -3.20 14.89
CA ILE A 158 0.54 -1.81 15.11
C ILE A 158 -0.66 -0.97 15.54
N GLN A 159 -1.82 -1.16 14.90
CA GLN A 159 -3.05 -0.45 15.24
C GLN A 159 -3.56 -0.78 16.64
N VAL A 160 -3.52 -2.06 17.05
CA VAL A 160 -3.89 -2.48 18.40
C VAL A 160 -2.98 -1.83 19.44
N LYS A 161 -1.65 -1.86 19.22
CA LYS A 161 -0.69 -1.21 20.14
C LYS A 161 -0.88 0.30 20.22
N ALA A 162 -1.23 0.95 19.11
CA ALA A 162 -1.52 2.38 19.10
C ALA A 162 -2.81 2.70 19.90
N ALA A 163 -3.84 1.86 19.79
CA ALA A 163 -5.07 2.01 20.56
C ALA A 163 -4.88 1.74 22.06
N GLU A 164 -4.03 0.77 22.43
CA GLU A 164 -3.69 0.49 23.83
C GLU A 164 -2.83 1.60 24.47
N ALA A 165 -2.04 2.32 23.66
CA ALA A 165 -1.24 3.45 24.10
C ALA A 165 -2.03 4.77 24.19
N TYR A 166 -3.30 4.77 23.77
CA TYR A 166 -4.19 5.94 23.87
C TYR A 166 -4.68 6.11 25.32
N ASP A 167 -4.25 7.18 25.97
CA ASP A 167 -4.79 7.63 27.27
C ASP A 167 -6.05 8.49 27.02
N PRO A 168 -7.24 8.09 27.51
CA PRO A 168 -8.46 8.89 27.39
C PRO A 168 -8.36 10.29 28.03
N GLY A 169 -7.34 10.56 28.84
CA GLY A 169 -7.06 11.87 29.42
C GLY A 169 -6.44 12.90 28.48
N ASP A 170 -5.95 12.48 27.29
CA ASP A 170 -5.41 13.35 26.24
C ASP A 170 -6.54 13.81 25.30
N GLU A 171 -7.62 14.35 25.88
CA GLU A 171 -8.68 14.99 25.11
C GLU A 171 -8.08 16.21 24.40
N PRO A 172 -8.24 16.36 23.06
CA PRO A 172 -7.78 17.56 22.38
C PRO A 172 -8.45 18.77 23.05
N PRO A 173 -7.71 19.86 23.31
CA PRO A 173 -8.28 21.03 23.95
C PRO A 173 -9.56 21.42 23.21
N PRO A 174 -10.65 21.75 23.94
CA PRO A 174 -11.93 22.07 23.31
C PRO A 174 -11.69 23.13 22.25
N LEU A 175 -12.25 22.91 21.05
CA LEU A 175 -12.22 23.90 20.00
C LEU A 175 -12.86 25.16 20.58
N GLU A 176 -12.06 26.20 20.83
CA GLU A 176 -12.57 27.50 21.27
C GLU A 176 -13.57 27.99 20.21
N GLY A 177 -14.88 27.87 20.50
CA GLY A 177 -15.88 28.39 19.58
C GLY A 177 -17.29 27.80 19.61
N ASP A 178 -17.60 26.78 20.43
CA ASP A 178 -19.01 26.43 20.62
C ASP A 178 -19.64 27.41 21.62
N PRO A 179 -20.60 28.25 21.21
CA PRO A 179 -21.29 29.14 22.15
C PRO A 179 -22.08 28.30 23.14
N ASP A 180 -21.89 28.59 24.42
CA ASP A 180 -22.59 27.97 25.54
C ASP A 180 -24.11 28.06 25.31
N PRO A 181 -24.86 26.94 25.29
CA PRO A 181 -26.29 26.99 25.11
C PRO A 181 -27.01 27.27 26.43
N SER A 182 -26.56 28.21 27.26
CA SER A 182 -27.24 28.68 28.48
C SER A 182 -26.53 29.90 29.10
N ASP A 183 -26.91 31.13 28.70
CA ASP A 183 -27.31 32.25 29.57
C ASP A 183 -27.52 33.56 28.78
#